data_AF-A0A127PAS4-F1
#
_entry.id   AF-A0A127PAS4-F1
#
_cell.length_a   1.000
_cell.length_b   1.000
_cell.length_c   1.000
_cell.angle_alpha   90.00
_cell.angle_beta   90.00
_cell.angle_gamma   90.00
#
_symmetry.space_group_name_H-M   'P 1'
#
loop_
_entity.id
_entity.type
_entity.pdbx_description
1 polymer ?
#
loop_
_entity_poly.entity_id
_entity_poly.type
_entity_poly.pdbx_seq_one_letter_code
_entity_poly.pdbx_strand_id
1 'polypeptide(L)'
;MNPFCFVVSPFGDPFDDYYEKIYQPAIAKADLQPIRGDEVYNTGAIIDDIFAAISSATLVLCDVTGKNPNVNYELGVAHALQKPAIIITQSVTDVPFDYRHLRVIVYDRAKVDWAKQLETAIHKTILAVLADSDRALAWKPKKDAVEYKPTNDSLEGIVISYTPDPSLATLRYRNQFIHLCARSGDVHAGFKQFFEEVYEDVQALEAKVTDKEFLQLRKIWHDDKRGNINISIDLIHHHGETPTFTEQELCDALHDGYSWYAHQGTNVSARILDCNIWSDSFFANSPEFYRKADEEF
;
A
#
# COMPACT_ATOMS: atom_id res chain seq x y z
N MET A 1 -22.74 -10.83 -13.43
CA MET A 1 -22.61 -11.52 -12.13
C MET A 1 -23.84 -11.20 -11.31
N ASN A 2 -24.29 -12.14 -10.47
CA ASN A 2 -25.32 -11.83 -9.47
C ASN A 2 -24.75 -10.83 -8.44
N PRO A 3 -25.55 -9.88 -7.95
CA PRO A 3 -25.10 -8.95 -6.92
C PRO A 3 -24.79 -9.72 -5.63
N PHE A 4 -23.66 -9.41 -5.01
CA PHE A 4 -23.16 -10.12 -3.84
C PHE A 4 -22.67 -9.14 -2.77
N CYS A 5 -22.76 -9.58 -1.52
CA CYS A 5 -22.17 -8.91 -0.37
C CYS A 5 -20.89 -9.67 0.01
N PHE A 6 -19.76 -8.98 -0.02
CA PHE A 6 -18.51 -9.54 0.46
C PHE A 6 -18.45 -9.43 1.98
N VAL A 7 -18.17 -10.54 2.68
CA VAL A 7 -18.14 -10.61 4.14
C VAL A 7 -16.70 -10.73 4.59
N VAL A 8 -16.32 -9.78 5.43
CA VAL A 8 -15.01 -9.67 6.03
C VAL A 8 -15.19 -9.81 7.54
N SER A 9 -14.64 -10.88 8.12
CA SER A 9 -14.74 -11.15 9.55
C SER A 9 -13.49 -11.86 10.05
N PRO A 10 -13.23 -11.87 11.37
CA PRO A 10 -12.26 -12.79 11.93
C PRO A 10 -12.64 -14.22 11.58
N PHE A 11 -11.64 -15.10 11.49
CA PHE A 11 -11.84 -16.52 11.23
C PHE A 11 -11.89 -17.33 12.51
N GLY A 12 -12.51 -18.51 12.44
CA GLY A 12 -12.63 -19.44 13.55
C GLY A 12 -13.82 -19.13 14.46
N ASP A 13 -14.07 -20.04 15.39
CA ASP A 13 -15.14 -19.87 16.36
C ASP A 13 -14.92 -18.62 17.24
N PRO A 14 -15.97 -17.84 17.51
CA PRO A 14 -17.38 -18.08 17.16
C PRO A 14 -17.83 -17.43 15.84
N PHE A 15 -16.91 -16.87 15.04
CA PHE A 15 -17.25 -16.06 13.87
C PHE A 15 -17.70 -16.88 12.66
N ASP A 16 -17.26 -18.14 12.56
CA ASP A 16 -17.79 -19.10 11.58
C ASP A 16 -19.29 -19.33 11.80
N ASP A 17 -19.66 -19.58 13.05
CA ASP A 17 -21.05 -19.69 13.48
C ASP A 17 -21.86 -18.42 13.21
N TYR A 18 -21.26 -17.23 13.37
CA TYR A 18 -21.94 -15.96 13.09
C TYR A 18 -22.16 -15.75 11.60
N TYR A 19 -21.16 -16.13 10.78
CA TYR A 19 -21.29 -16.07 9.34
C TYR A 19 -22.45 -16.95 8.84
N GLU A 20 -22.45 -18.23 9.19
CA GLU A 20 -23.46 -19.19 8.72
C GLU A 20 -24.86 -18.88 9.24
N LYS A 21 -24.99 -18.53 10.53
CA LYS A 21 -26.29 -18.45 11.21
C LYS A 21 -26.89 -17.04 11.24
N ILE A 22 -26.09 -16.00 11.00
CA ILE A 22 -26.51 -14.60 11.15
C ILE A 22 -26.24 -13.81 9.88
N TYR A 23 -25.00 -13.81 9.38
CA TYR A 23 -24.60 -12.92 8.29
C TYR A 23 -25.18 -13.40 6.95
N GLN A 24 -24.97 -14.68 6.61
CA GLN A 24 -25.52 -15.29 5.39
C GLN A 24 -27.04 -15.13 5.30
N PRO A 25 -27.86 -15.47 6.33
CA PRO A 25 -29.31 -15.28 6.27
C PRO A 25 -29.72 -13.82 6.13
N ALA A 26 -29.05 -12.89 6.83
CA ALA A 26 -29.36 -11.47 6.73
C ALA A 26 -29.10 -10.90 5.33
N ILE A 27 -27.99 -11.34 4.71
CA ILE A 27 -27.59 -10.93 3.36
C ILE A 27 -28.52 -11.55 2.32
N ALA A 28 -28.77 -12.86 2.41
CA ALA A 28 -29.65 -13.57 1.47
C ALA A 28 -31.08 -13.03 1.47
N LYS A 29 -31.58 -12.58 2.63
CA LYS A 29 -32.90 -11.91 2.75
C LYS A 29 -33.00 -10.58 1.98
N ALA A 30 -31.87 -9.96 1.66
CA ALA A 30 -31.80 -8.76 0.83
C ALA A 30 -31.51 -9.07 -0.65
N ASP A 31 -31.71 -10.32 -1.08
CA ASP A 31 -31.47 -10.79 -2.45
C ASP A 31 -30.02 -10.63 -2.94
N LEU A 32 -29.06 -10.64 -2.01
CA LEU A 32 -27.63 -10.65 -2.30
C LEU A 32 -27.04 -12.03 -2.03
N GLN A 33 -26.07 -12.46 -2.84
CA GLN A 33 -25.26 -13.63 -2.52
C GLN A 33 -24.24 -13.27 -1.43
N PRO A 34 -24.18 -13.97 -0.28
CA PRO A 34 -23.07 -13.80 0.66
C PRO A 34 -21.83 -14.52 0.13
N ILE A 35 -20.68 -13.85 0.15
CA ILE A 35 -19.37 -14.46 -0.14
C ILE A 35 -18.43 -14.04 0.97
N ARG A 36 -17.84 -14.99 1.71
CA ARG A 36 -16.85 -14.67 2.74
C ARG A 36 -15.44 -14.87 2.20
N GLY A 37 -14.50 -14.10 2.74
CA GLY A 37 -13.11 -14.15 2.32
C GLY A 37 -12.52 -15.57 2.23
N ASP A 38 -12.81 -16.47 3.16
CA ASP A 38 -12.32 -17.86 3.13
C ASP A 38 -12.77 -18.67 1.91
N GLU A 39 -13.95 -18.39 1.34
CA GLU A 39 -14.41 -19.01 0.09
C GLU A 39 -13.59 -18.55 -1.13
N VAL A 40 -12.92 -17.40 -1.00
CA VAL A 40 -11.97 -16.84 -1.97
C VAL A 40 -10.53 -17.27 -1.63
N TYR A 41 -10.22 -17.46 -0.36
CA TYR A 41 -8.89 -17.76 0.19
C TYR A 41 -8.60 -19.27 0.25
N ASN A 42 -8.56 -19.94 -0.91
CA ASN A 42 -7.72 -21.14 -0.98
C ASN A 42 -6.25 -20.72 -0.79
N THR A 43 -5.43 -21.61 -0.20
CA THR A 43 -4.01 -21.37 0.13
C THR A 43 -3.28 -20.68 -1.03
N GLY A 44 -3.05 -19.37 -0.92
CA GLY A 44 -2.37 -18.58 -1.95
C GLY A 44 -3.11 -17.35 -2.48
N ALA A 45 -4.27 -16.94 -1.93
CA ALA A 45 -4.92 -15.71 -2.37
C ALA A 45 -3.99 -14.50 -2.24
N ILE A 46 -3.72 -13.87 -3.38
CA ILE A 46 -2.86 -12.69 -3.50
C ILE A 46 -3.71 -11.47 -3.11
N ILE A 47 -3.09 -10.40 -2.63
CA ILE A 47 -3.76 -9.12 -2.32
C ILE A 47 -4.67 -8.66 -3.48
N ASP A 48 -4.31 -8.98 -4.72
CA ASP A 48 -5.09 -8.70 -5.92
C ASP A 48 -6.47 -9.39 -5.93
N ASP A 49 -6.59 -10.61 -5.42
CA ASP A 49 -7.85 -11.34 -5.34
C ASP A 49 -8.82 -10.68 -4.34
N ILE A 50 -8.28 -10.25 -3.20
CA ILE A 50 -9.02 -9.48 -2.18
C ILE A 50 -9.54 -8.19 -2.80
N PHE A 51 -8.66 -7.47 -3.50
CA PHE A 51 -9.00 -6.22 -4.16
C PHE A 51 -10.08 -6.43 -5.22
N ALA A 52 -9.96 -7.47 -6.04
CA ALA A 52 -10.94 -7.82 -7.07
C ALA A 52 -12.30 -8.19 -6.46
N ALA A 53 -12.31 -8.98 -5.38
CA ALA A 53 -13.52 -9.37 -4.67
C ALA A 53 -14.26 -8.17 -4.07
N ILE A 54 -13.53 -7.31 -3.34
CA ILE A 54 -14.10 -6.08 -2.75
C ILE A 54 -14.57 -5.12 -3.85
N SER A 55 -13.79 -4.94 -4.91
CA SER A 55 -14.13 -4.06 -6.03
C SER A 55 -15.38 -4.53 -6.77
N SER A 56 -15.57 -5.84 -6.90
CA SER A 56 -16.73 -6.40 -7.62
C SER A 56 -17.99 -6.51 -6.74
N ALA A 57 -17.85 -6.40 -5.42
CA ALA A 57 -18.97 -6.51 -4.49
C ALA A 57 -19.95 -5.35 -4.62
N THR A 58 -21.23 -5.64 -4.35
CA THR A 58 -22.28 -4.61 -4.25
C THR A 58 -22.10 -3.77 -2.98
N LEU A 59 -21.75 -4.44 -1.88
CA LEU A 59 -21.37 -3.84 -0.61
C LEU A 59 -20.50 -4.83 0.18
N VAL A 60 -19.86 -4.34 1.23
CA VAL A 60 -19.04 -5.13 2.14
C VAL A 60 -19.67 -5.12 3.53
N LEU A 61 -19.72 -6.27 4.21
CA LEU A 61 -20.05 -6.39 5.62
C LEU A 61 -18.77 -6.70 6.40
N CYS A 62 -18.39 -5.86 7.36
CA CYS A 62 -17.15 -5.98 8.11
C CYS A 62 -17.41 -6.15 9.60
N ASP A 63 -17.05 -7.30 10.17
CA ASP A 63 -17.02 -7.51 11.62
C ASP A 63 -15.66 -7.13 12.21
N VAL A 64 -15.55 -5.93 12.79
CA VAL A 64 -14.27 -5.43 13.34
C VAL A 64 -14.01 -5.87 14.78
N THR A 65 -14.81 -6.79 15.33
CA THR A 65 -14.68 -7.28 16.70
C THR A 65 -13.27 -7.81 16.97
N GLY A 66 -12.68 -7.42 18.10
CA GLY A 66 -11.36 -7.89 18.51
C GLY A 66 -10.19 -7.26 17.75
N LYS A 67 -10.43 -6.23 16.92
CA LYS A 67 -9.38 -5.47 16.21
C LYS A 67 -8.51 -6.33 15.30
N ASN A 68 -9.13 -7.26 14.57
CA ASN A 68 -8.40 -8.10 13.62
C ASN A 68 -7.71 -7.23 12.54
N PRO A 69 -6.39 -7.33 12.37
CA PRO A 69 -5.64 -6.48 11.43
C PRO A 69 -5.99 -6.75 9.97
N ASN A 70 -6.33 -7.99 9.60
CA ASN A 70 -6.73 -8.34 8.24
C ASN A 70 -8.08 -7.70 7.90
N VAL A 71 -9.05 -7.83 8.80
CA VAL A 71 -10.36 -7.18 8.64
C VAL A 71 -10.22 -5.66 8.53
N ASN A 72 -9.31 -5.06 9.30
CA ASN A 72 -9.04 -3.63 9.20
C ASN A 72 -8.42 -3.24 7.85
N TYR A 73 -7.49 -4.06 7.33
CA TYR A 73 -6.90 -3.85 6.01
C TYR A 73 -7.97 -3.92 4.91
N GLU A 74 -8.79 -4.96 4.89
CA GLU A 74 -9.86 -5.17 3.91
C GLU A 74 -10.93 -4.07 4.00
N LEU A 75 -11.29 -3.62 5.22
CA LEU A 75 -12.14 -2.44 5.42
C LEU A 75 -11.49 -1.16 4.86
N GLY A 76 -10.18 -1.01 5.02
CA GLY A 76 -9.40 0.09 4.42
C GLY A 76 -9.41 0.06 2.89
N VAL A 77 -9.29 -1.12 2.28
CA VAL A 77 -9.41 -1.31 0.82
C VAL A 77 -10.83 -0.95 0.35
N ALA A 78 -11.86 -1.43 1.05
CA ALA A 78 -13.25 -1.07 0.74
C ALA A 78 -13.48 0.44 0.83
N HIS A 79 -12.93 1.08 1.86
CA HIS A 79 -12.96 2.54 2.02
C HIS A 79 -12.24 3.27 0.87
N ALA A 80 -11.04 2.84 0.49
CA ALA A 80 -10.28 3.43 -0.60
C ALA A 80 -11.00 3.32 -1.96
N LEU A 81 -11.69 2.20 -2.18
CA LEU A 81 -12.50 1.95 -3.37
C LEU A 81 -13.90 2.59 -3.34
N GLN A 82 -14.22 3.35 -2.29
CA GLN A 82 -15.54 3.94 -2.04
C GLN A 82 -16.67 2.89 -2.10
N LYS A 83 -16.39 1.66 -1.69
CA LYS A 83 -17.38 0.58 -1.62
C LYS A 83 -18.25 0.78 -0.37
N PRO A 84 -19.59 0.68 -0.49
CA PRO A 84 -20.46 0.72 0.67
C PRO A 84 -20.07 -0.36 1.69
N ALA A 85 -19.71 0.02 2.91
CA ALA A 85 -19.21 -0.90 3.92
C ALA A 85 -20.03 -0.83 5.22
N ILE A 86 -20.76 -1.90 5.58
CA ILE A 86 -21.50 -1.99 6.84
C ILE A 86 -20.56 -2.51 7.91
N ILE A 87 -20.30 -1.69 8.93
CA ILE A 87 -19.40 -2.05 10.03
C ILE A 87 -20.23 -2.60 11.20
N ILE A 88 -19.86 -3.78 11.70
CA ILE A 88 -20.45 -4.40 12.88
C ILE A 88 -19.36 -4.71 13.92
N THR A 89 -19.70 -4.70 15.20
CA THR A 89 -18.75 -4.97 16.29
C THR A 89 -19.44 -5.37 17.60
N GLN A 90 -18.75 -6.14 18.46
CA GLN A 90 -19.17 -6.32 19.86
C GLN A 90 -18.89 -5.11 20.73
N SER A 91 -17.86 -4.33 20.39
CA SER A 91 -17.46 -3.15 21.15
C SER A 91 -17.05 -2.01 20.25
N VAL A 92 -17.54 -0.80 20.56
CA VAL A 92 -17.16 0.43 19.86
C VAL A 92 -15.65 0.71 19.96
N THR A 93 -14.99 0.20 21.01
CA THR A 93 -13.53 0.34 21.18
C THR A 93 -12.73 -0.40 20.12
N ASP A 94 -13.33 -1.39 19.47
CA ASP A 94 -12.69 -2.21 18.44
C ASP A 94 -12.75 -1.54 17.07
N VAL A 95 -13.63 -0.54 16.91
CA VAL A 95 -13.71 0.27 15.70
C VAL A 95 -12.46 1.15 15.60
N PRO A 96 -11.66 1.01 14.52
CA PRO A 96 -10.51 1.87 14.26
C PRO A 96 -10.93 3.34 14.23
N PHE A 97 -10.06 4.23 14.73
CA PHE A 97 -10.39 5.65 14.91
C PHE A 97 -10.89 6.30 13.63
N ASP A 98 -10.30 5.95 12.49
CA ASP A 98 -10.65 6.45 11.16
C ASP A 98 -12.11 6.19 10.79
N TYR A 99 -12.75 5.14 11.31
CA TYR A 99 -14.13 4.76 10.98
C TYR A 99 -15.15 5.08 12.06
N ARG A 100 -14.75 5.58 13.24
CA ARG A 100 -15.68 5.81 14.37
C ARG A 100 -16.78 6.84 14.09
N HIS A 101 -16.55 7.71 13.11
CA HIS A 101 -17.52 8.70 12.67
C HIS A 101 -18.59 8.11 11.72
N LEU A 102 -18.39 6.88 11.25
CA LEU A 102 -19.33 6.14 10.42
C LEU A 102 -20.37 5.42 11.29
N ARG A 103 -21.46 5.01 10.66
CA ARG A 103 -22.51 4.24 11.33
C ARG A 103 -22.01 2.82 11.58
N VAL A 104 -22.04 2.39 12.85
CA VAL A 104 -21.63 1.06 13.28
C VAL A 104 -22.81 0.35 13.95
N ILE A 105 -23.01 -0.94 13.63
CA ILE A 105 -23.96 -1.80 14.33
C ILE A 105 -23.21 -2.47 15.49
N VAL A 106 -23.59 -2.12 16.72
CA VAL A 106 -23.03 -2.74 17.92
C VAL A 106 -23.93 -3.88 18.38
N TYR A 107 -23.37 -5.08 18.54
CA TYR A 107 -24.09 -6.23 19.05
C TYR A 107 -23.55 -6.68 20.41
N ASP A 108 -24.43 -7.22 21.26
CA ASP A 108 -24.09 -7.61 22.62
C ASP A 108 -24.63 -9.01 22.90
N ARG A 109 -23.72 -9.96 23.06
CA ARG A 109 -24.02 -11.38 23.26
C ARG A 109 -24.69 -11.68 24.60
N ALA A 110 -24.65 -10.75 25.55
CA ALA A 110 -25.36 -10.87 26.82
C ALA A 110 -26.86 -10.60 26.70
N LYS A 111 -27.33 -10.01 25.59
CA LYS A 111 -28.74 -9.73 25.37
C LYS A 111 -29.50 -10.98 24.88
N VAL A 112 -30.74 -11.11 25.33
CA VAL A 112 -31.68 -12.12 24.81
C VAL A 112 -31.90 -11.87 23.31
N ASP A 113 -31.88 -12.93 22.51
CA ASP A 113 -32.08 -12.90 21.05
C ASP A 113 -31.10 -11.98 20.29
N TRP A 114 -29.90 -11.74 20.82
CA TRP A 114 -28.91 -10.86 20.20
C TRP A 114 -28.60 -11.23 18.75
N ALA A 115 -28.55 -12.53 18.43
CA ALA A 115 -28.27 -13.01 17.07
C ALA A 115 -29.37 -12.60 16.08
N LYS A 116 -30.64 -12.77 16.46
CA LYS A 116 -31.80 -12.35 15.65
C LYS A 116 -31.89 -10.83 15.52
N GLN A 117 -31.53 -10.10 16.58
CA GLN A 117 -31.44 -8.64 16.54
C GLN A 117 -30.35 -8.16 15.58
N LEU A 118 -29.18 -8.80 15.61
CA LEU A 118 -28.06 -8.50 14.71
C LEU A 118 -28.44 -8.82 13.26
N GLU A 119 -29.00 -9.99 12.99
CA GLU A 119 -29.51 -10.38 11.67
C GLU A 119 -30.48 -9.33 11.10
N THR A 120 -31.45 -8.91 11.92
CA THR A 120 -32.44 -7.89 11.54
C THR A 120 -31.78 -6.53 11.28
N ALA A 121 -30.81 -6.14 12.11
CA ALA A 121 -30.09 -4.88 11.97
C ALA A 121 -29.22 -4.85 10.71
N ILE A 122 -28.52 -5.95 10.40
CA ILE A 122 -27.74 -6.11 9.17
C ILE A 122 -28.68 -6.00 7.97
N HIS A 123 -29.72 -6.82 7.91
CA HIS A 123 -30.69 -6.83 6.80
C HIS A 123 -31.30 -5.44 6.55
N LYS A 124 -31.79 -4.78 7.60
CA LYS A 124 -32.35 -3.42 7.49
C LYS A 124 -31.33 -2.40 6.99
N THR A 125 -30.07 -2.53 7.42
CA THR A 125 -29.00 -1.63 7.00
C THR A 125 -28.60 -1.87 5.56
N ILE A 126 -28.56 -3.13 5.10
CA ILE A 126 -28.38 -3.49 3.69
C ILE A 126 -29.46 -2.82 2.83
N LEU A 127 -30.74 -2.98 3.17
CA LEU A 127 -31.82 -2.37 2.40
C LEU A 127 -31.71 -0.83 2.36
N ALA A 128 -31.33 -0.20 3.46
CA ALA A 128 -31.12 1.25 3.51
C ALA A 128 -29.93 1.69 2.65
N VAL A 129 -28.85 0.91 2.64
CA VAL A 129 -27.67 1.13 1.80
C VAL A 129 -28.02 0.98 0.31
N LEU A 130 -28.76 -0.06 -0.06
CA LEU A 130 -29.17 -0.31 -1.45
C LEU A 130 -30.18 0.72 -1.97
N ALA A 131 -31.07 1.21 -1.11
CA ALA A 131 -32.08 2.21 -1.48
C ALA A 131 -31.50 3.62 -1.63
N ASP A 132 -30.36 3.90 -0.98
CA ASP A 132 -29.71 5.20 -1.01
C ASP A 132 -28.45 5.13 -1.88
N SER A 133 -28.66 5.15 -3.21
CA SER A 133 -27.61 5.12 -4.23
C SER A 133 -26.57 6.24 -4.10
N ASP A 134 -26.83 7.25 -3.26
CA ASP A 134 -26.00 8.44 -3.05
C ASP A 134 -25.36 8.58 -1.66
N ARG A 135 -25.74 7.76 -0.65
CA ARG A 135 -25.30 7.96 0.77
C ARG A 135 -24.92 6.72 1.56
N ALA A 136 -24.81 5.55 0.95
CA ALA A 136 -24.30 4.40 1.66
C ALA A 136 -22.79 4.50 1.92
N LEU A 137 -22.42 5.25 2.97
CA LEU A 137 -21.07 5.30 3.57
C LEU A 137 -19.93 5.72 2.65
N ALA A 138 -20.24 6.17 1.42
CA ALA A 138 -19.27 6.81 0.54
C ALA A 138 -18.68 8.03 1.27
N TRP A 139 -17.42 7.93 1.68
CA TRP A 139 -16.59 9.09 1.93
C TRP A 139 -16.70 9.97 0.68
N LYS A 140 -17.37 11.12 0.82
CA LYS A 140 -17.32 12.14 -0.21
C LYS A 140 -16.07 12.97 0.12
N PRO A 141 -15.13 13.12 -0.82
CA PRO A 141 -14.06 14.09 -0.65
C PRO A 141 -14.68 15.42 -0.19
N LYS A 142 -14.03 16.17 0.70
CA LYS A 142 -14.45 17.56 0.95
C LYS A 142 -14.63 18.24 -0.41
N LYS A 143 -15.60 19.16 -0.56
CA LYS A 143 -15.79 19.92 -1.82
C LYS A 143 -14.51 20.60 -2.31
N ASP A 144 -13.55 20.80 -1.40
CA ASP A 144 -12.26 21.44 -1.62
C ASP A 144 -11.09 20.45 -1.48
N ALA A 145 -11.38 19.13 -1.37
CA ALA A 145 -10.34 18.12 -1.47
C ALA A 145 -9.79 18.19 -2.89
N VAL A 146 -8.51 18.55 -2.99
CA VAL A 146 -7.77 18.50 -4.24
C VAL A 146 -7.92 17.08 -4.77
N GLU A 147 -8.61 16.94 -5.90
CA GLU A 147 -8.78 15.67 -6.58
C GLU A 147 -7.38 15.17 -6.95
N TYR A 148 -6.84 14.23 -6.17
CA TYR A 148 -5.59 13.57 -6.53
C TYR A 148 -5.90 12.67 -7.72
N LYS A 149 -5.63 13.17 -8.93
CA LYS A 149 -5.62 12.38 -10.16
C LYS A 149 -4.26 11.68 -10.22
N PRO A 150 -4.16 10.36 -9.97
CA PRO A 150 -2.99 9.63 -10.38
C PRO A 150 -3.02 9.64 -11.90
N THR A 151 -2.12 10.40 -12.50
CA THR A 151 -1.96 10.44 -13.95
C THR A 151 -1.47 9.08 -14.43
N ASN A 152 -2.25 8.49 -15.35
CA ASN A 152 -2.00 7.21 -16.03
C ASN A 152 -0.54 7.07 -16.48
N ASP A 153 0.05 5.88 -16.22
CA ASP A 153 1.04 5.07 -16.98
C ASP A 153 1.95 5.71 -18.03
N SER A 154 2.23 6.98 -17.85
CA SER A 154 3.27 7.78 -18.46
C SER A 154 3.99 8.46 -17.30
N LEU A 155 5.23 8.88 -17.50
CA LEU A 155 6.13 9.46 -16.49
C LEU A 155 5.63 10.80 -15.87
N GLU A 156 4.32 11.06 -15.88
CA GLU A 156 3.61 12.14 -15.19
C GLU A 156 3.57 11.98 -13.65
N GLY A 157 4.02 10.84 -13.10
CA GLY A 157 4.02 10.53 -11.66
C GLY A 157 5.24 10.98 -10.85
N ILE A 158 6.25 11.60 -11.48
CA ILE A 158 7.43 12.13 -10.77
C ILE A 158 7.03 13.39 -10.02
N VAL A 159 7.00 13.32 -8.69
CA VAL A 159 6.72 14.46 -7.81
C VAL A 159 8.00 14.84 -7.06
N ILE A 160 8.52 16.04 -7.31
CA ILE A 160 9.62 16.60 -6.52
C ILE A 160 9.03 17.47 -5.41
N SER A 161 9.33 17.08 -4.17
CA SER A 161 8.98 17.81 -2.96
C SER A 161 10.20 18.55 -2.44
N TYR A 162 10.16 19.87 -2.50
CA TYR A 162 11.25 20.74 -2.03
C TYR A 162 11.23 20.90 -0.52
N THR A 163 12.42 20.92 0.08
CA THR A 163 12.57 21.23 1.50
C THR A 163 12.83 22.73 1.71
N PRO A 164 12.81 23.25 2.95
CA PRO A 164 13.26 24.61 3.24
C PRO A 164 14.74 24.87 2.88
N ASP A 165 15.57 23.82 2.83
CA ASP A 165 16.90 23.91 2.25
C ASP A 165 16.77 23.72 0.72
N PRO A 166 17.09 24.74 -0.10
CA PRO A 166 16.98 24.66 -1.55
C PRO A 166 17.84 23.56 -2.17
N SER A 167 18.90 23.15 -1.46
CA SER A 167 19.84 22.13 -1.89
C SER A 167 19.30 20.71 -1.68
N LEU A 168 18.13 20.55 -1.04
CA LEU A 168 17.57 19.26 -0.69
C LEU A 168 16.12 19.17 -1.18
N ALA A 169 15.82 18.06 -1.86
CA ALA A 169 14.46 17.70 -2.26
C ALA A 169 14.29 16.18 -2.23
N THR A 170 13.04 15.73 -2.25
CA THR A 170 12.71 14.32 -2.41
C THR A 170 11.93 14.14 -3.70
N LEU A 171 12.41 13.26 -4.57
CA LEU A 171 11.69 12.80 -5.75
C LEU A 171 10.91 11.54 -5.37
N ARG A 172 9.59 11.60 -5.54
CA ARG A 172 8.71 10.43 -5.43
C ARG A 172 8.33 9.97 -6.82
N TYR A 173 8.57 8.70 -7.10
CA TYR A 173 8.09 8.04 -8.31
C TYR A 173 7.65 6.62 -7.96
N ARG A 174 6.42 6.26 -8.35
CA ARG A 174 5.74 5.03 -7.91
C ARG A 174 5.77 4.95 -6.36
N ASN A 175 6.26 3.84 -5.81
CA ASN A 175 6.41 3.61 -4.36
C ASN A 175 7.83 3.87 -3.85
N GLN A 176 8.69 4.55 -4.63
CA GLN A 176 10.06 4.87 -4.24
C GLN A 176 10.21 6.36 -3.91
N PHE A 177 11.08 6.62 -2.93
CA PHE A 177 11.55 7.96 -2.58
C PHE A 177 13.05 8.03 -2.83
N ILE A 178 13.45 9.01 -3.63
CA ILE A 178 14.83 9.27 -3.99
C ILE A 178 15.23 10.63 -3.44
N HIS A 179 16.35 10.69 -2.73
CA HIS A 179 16.90 11.94 -2.24
C HIS A 179 17.59 12.69 -3.38
N LEU A 180 17.16 13.92 -3.64
CA LEU A 180 17.85 14.84 -4.55
C LEU A 180 18.66 15.83 -3.73
N CYS A 181 19.93 15.98 -4.08
CA CYS A 181 20.83 16.87 -3.38
C CYS A 181 21.67 17.71 -4.34
N ALA A 182 21.69 19.01 -4.14
CA ALA A 182 22.59 19.95 -4.79
C ALA A 182 23.81 20.22 -3.91
N ARG A 183 24.95 20.54 -4.53
CA ARG A 183 26.08 21.14 -3.82
C ARG A 183 25.71 22.54 -3.29
N SER A 184 25.07 23.35 -4.11
CA SER A 184 24.56 24.66 -3.73
C SER A 184 23.41 25.08 -4.64
N GLY A 185 22.47 25.85 -4.10
CA GLY A 185 21.34 26.38 -4.86
C GLY A 185 20.19 25.39 -5.00
N ASP A 186 19.28 25.69 -5.92
CA ASP A 186 18.02 24.96 -6.06
C ASP A 186 18.16 23.66 -6.85
N VAL A 187 17.52 22.60 -6.37
CA VAL A 187 17.20 21.43 -7.18
C VAL A 187 16.23 21.86 -8.31
N HIS A 188 16.71 21.99 -9.55
CA HIS A 188 15.89 22.52 -10.64
C HIS A 188 15.14 21.45 -11.44
N ALA A 189 14.18 21.86 -12.28
CA ALA A 189 13.32 20.95 -13.05
C ALA A 189 14.05 19.98 -13.99
N GLY A 190 15.34 20.22 -14.28
CA GLY A 190 16.18 19.30 -15.06
C GLY A 190 16.38 17.94 -14.36
N PHE A 191 16.16 17.87 -13.04
CA PHE A 191 16.27 16.62 -12.25
C PHE A 191 15.30 15.57 -12.71
N LYS A 192 14.17 16.00 -13.25
CA LYS A 192 13.19 15.10 -13.81
C LYS A 192 13.76 14.35 -15.02
N GLN A 193 14.30 15.08 -16.00
CA GLN A 193 14.80 14.48 -17.24
C GLN A 193 15.96 13.53 -16.99
N PHE A 194 16.91 13.93 -16.15
CA PHE A 194 18.02 13.06 -15.79
C PHE A 194 17.59 11.84 -14.97
N PHE A 195 16.64 12.02 -14.04
CA PHE A 195 16.09 10.87 -13.31
C PHE A 195 15.43 9.90 -14.28
N GLU A 196 14.74 10.37 -15.30
CA GLU A 196 14.15 9.50 -16.34
C GLU A 196 15.23 8.66 -17.05
N GLU A 197 16.35 9.28 -17.45
CA GLU A 197 17.49 8.57 -18.06
C GLU A 197 18.08 7.51 -17.13
N VAL A 198 18.41 7.88 -15.89
CA VAL A 198 18.98 6.93 -14.90
C VAL A 198 17.98 5.82 -14.59
N TYR A 199 16.69 6.15 -14.49
CA TYR A 199 15.66 5.19 -14.14
C TYR A 199 15.48 4.11 -15.21
N GLU A 200 15.54 4.45 -16.49
CA GLU A 200 15.45 3.46 -17.58
C GLU A 200 16.57 2.40 -17.49
N ASP A 201 17.80 2.82 -17.19
CA ASP A 201 18.92 1.89 -17.02
C ASP A 201 18.79 1.06 -15.75
N VAL A 202 18.32 1.65 -14.65
CA VAL A 202 18.02 0.91 -13.42
C VAL A 202 16.94 -0.15 -13.67
N GLN A 203 15.89 0.16 -14.44
CA GLN A 203 14.88 -0.84 -14.81
C GLN A 203 15.46 -1.93 -15.72
N ALA A 204 16.37 -1.59 -16.62
CA ALA A 204 17.05 -2.57 -17.47
C ALA A 204 17.95 -3.53 -16.66
N LEU A 205 18.52 -3.07 -15.55
CA LEU A 205 19.22 -3.90 -14.58
C LEU A 205 18.26 -4.71 -13.71
N GLU A 206 17.17 -4.11 -13.25
CA GLU A 206 16.15 -4.77 -12.44
C GLU A 206 15.49 -5.93 -13.22
N ALA A 207 15.31 -5.80 -14.53
CA ALA A 207 14.83 -6.90 -15.38
C ALA A 207 15.75 -8.14 -15.42
N LYS A 208 16.98 -8.04 -14.90
CA LYS A 208 17.96 -9.13 -14.84
C LYS A 208 18.11 -9.73 -13.44
N VAL A 209 17.59 -9.09 -12.38
CA VAL A 209 17.66 -9.64 -11.02
C VAL A 209 16.58 -10.70 -10.79
N THR A 210 16.75 -11.52 -9.76
CA THR A 210 15.77 -12.56 -9.41
C THR A 210 14.52 -11.99 -8.76
N ASP A 211 13.45 -12.79 -8.65
CA ASP A 211 12.23 -12.44 -7.91
C ASP A 211 12.47 -12.24 -6.40
N LYS A 212 13.65 -12.57 -5.90
CA LYS A 212 14.09 -12.40 -4.51
C LYS A 212 14.97 -11.18 -4.29
N GLU A 213 15.09 -10.33 -5.29
CA GLU A 213 15.94 -9.16 -5.28
C GLU A 213 15.18 -7.96 -5.83
N PHE A 214 15.60 -6.76 -5.43
CA PHE A 214 15.18 -5.55 -6.11
C PHE A 214 16.27 -4.47 -6.01
N LEU A 215 16.25 -3.56 -6.99
CA LEU A 215 17.15 -2.42 -7.03
C LEU A 215 16.42 -1.18 -6.52
N GLN A 216 17.11 -0.40 -5.70
CA GLN A 216 16.59 0.86 -5.20
C GLN A 216 17.56 1.99 -5.50
N LEU A 217 17.15 2.89 -6.39
CA LEU A 217 17.81 4.18 -6.55
C LEU A 217 17.51 5.02 -5.29
N ARG A 218 18.56 5.38 -4.54
CA ARG A 218 18.43 6.01 -3.22
C ARG A 218 18.66 7.50 -3.25
N LYS A 219 19.69 7.93 -3.98
CA LYS A 219 20.13 9.33 -3.98
C LYS A 219 20.72 9.72 -5.32
N ILE A 220 20.42 10.95 -5.74
CA ILE A 220 21.12 11.65 -6.81
C ILE A 220 21.68 12.94 -6.20
N TRP A 221 23.00 13.09 -6.26
CA TRP A 221 23.68 14.31 -5.86
C TRP A 221 24.32 14.98 -7.06
N HIS A 222 24.23 16.31 -7.14
CA HIS A 222 24.83 17.08 -8.23
C HIS A 222 25.69 18.24 -7.73
N ASP A 223 26.83 18.45 -8.39
CA ASP A 223 27.66 19.63 -8.27
C ASP A 223 27.32 20.60 -9.42
N ASP A 224 26.52 21.62 -9.14
CA ASP A 224 26.16 22.67 -10.09
C ASP A 224 27.38 23.46 -10.64
N LYS A 225 28.50 23.48 -9.91
CA LYS A 225 29.70 24.27 -10.27
C LYS A 225 30.74 23.48 -11.04
N ARG A 226 30.90 22.20 -10.73
CA ARG A 226 31.90 21.32 -11.36
C ARG A 226 31.28 20.32 -12.32
N GLY A 227 29.96 20.18 -12.30
CA GLY A 227 29.23 19.25 -13.15
C GLY A 227 29.44 17.80 -12.77
N ASN A 228 29.77 17.49 -11.52
CA ASN A 228 29.88 16.10 -11.08
C ASN A 228 28.54 15.60 -10.61
N ILE A 229 28.18 14.38 -10.98
CA ILE A 229 26.95 13.73 -10.52
C ILE A 229 27.32 12.46 -9.77
N ASN A 230 26.70 12.24 -8.62
CA ASN A 230 26.84 10.99 -7.87
C ASN A 230 25.48 10.33 -7.75
N ILE A 231 25.37 9.13 -8.32
CA ILE A 231 24.19 8.26 -8.22
C ILE A 231 24.46 7.25 -7.10
N SER A 232 23.49 7.03 -6.23
CA SER A 232 23.58 6.00 -5.20
C SER A 232 22.46 4.98 -5.37
N ILE A 233 22.83 3.73 -5.56
CA ILE A 233 21.91 2.60 -5.76
C ILE A 233 22.20 1.50 -4.74
N ASP A 234 21.16 0.84 -4.28
CA ASP A 234 21.27 -0.32 -3.41
C ASP A 234 20.63 -1.54 -4.11
N LEU A 235 21.34 -2.67 -4.16
CA LEU A 235 20.78 -3.98 -4.50
C LEU A 235 20.40 -4.67 -3.20
N ILE A 236 19.12 -4.93 -3.01
CA ILE A 236 18.60 -5.58 -1.81
C ILE A 236 18.26 -7.01 -2.19
N HIS A 237 18.88 -7.99 -1.52
CA HIS A 237 18.70 -9.41 -1.81
C HIS A 237 18.24 -10.19 -0.57
N HIS A 238 17.56 -11.31 -0.80
CA HIS A 238 17.10 -12.17 0.29
C HIS A 238 18.27 -12.89 0.99
N HIS A 239 18.16 -13.01 2.30
CA HIS A 239 19.16 -13.71 3.12
C HIS A 239 19.38 -15.16 2.67
N GLY A 240 20.64 -15.53 2.52
CA GLY A 240 21.06 -16.84 2.05
C GLY A 240 21.10 -16.99 0.52
N GLU A 241 20.61 -16.01 -0.24
CA GLU A 241 20.78 -15.96 -1.69
C GLU A 241 22.10 -15.27 -2.06
N THR A 242 22.67 -15.64 -3.21
CA THR A 242 23.84 -14.93 -3.76
C THR A 242 23.34 -13.77 -4.62
N PRO A 243 23.82 -12.53 -4.40
CA PRO A 243 23.35 -11.38 -5.16
C PRO A 243 23.68 -11.51 -6.65
N THR A 244 22.74 -11.12 -7.51
CA THR A 244 22.88 -11.18 -8.98
C THR A 244 24.04 -10.33 -9.50
N PHE A 245 24.28 -9.18 -8.88
CA PHE A 245 25.36 -8.27 -9.25
C PHE A 245 26.27 -8.00 -8.07
N THR A 246 27.55 -7.80 -8.37
CA THR A 246 28.51 -7.16 -7.47
C THR A 246 28.35 -5.63 -7.49
N GLU A 247 28.86 -4.94 -6.46
CA GLU A 247 28.87 -3.48 -6.43
C GLU A 247 29.61 -2.89 -7.64
N GLN A 248 30.71 -3.54 -8.07
CA GLN A 248 31.48 -3.11 -9.24
C GLN A 248 30.67 -3.25 -10.53
N GLU A 249 29.96 -4.36 -10.72
CA GLU A 249 29.12 -4.58 -11.92
C GLU A 249 27.98 -3.57 -12.00
N LEU A 250 27.35 -3.22 -10.87
CA LEU A 250 26.33 -2.16 -10.81
C LEU A 250 26.92 -0.79 -11.13
N CYS A 251 28.09 -0.50 -10.56
CA CYS A 251 28.81 0.73 -10.85
C CYS A 251 29.15 0.82 -12.34
N ASP A 252 29.75 -0.21 -12.93
CA ASP A 252 30.14 -0.26 -14.34
C ASP A 252 28.94 -0.13 -15.27
N ALA A 253 27.83 -0.81 -14.95
CA ALA A 253 26.62 -0.78 -15.77
C ALA A 253 25.91 0.58 -15.78
N LEU A 254 26.01 1.34 -14.69
CA LEU A 254 25.46 2.69 -14.56
C LEU A 254 26.53 3.77 -14.77
N HIS A 255 27.77 3.40 -15.11
CA HIS A 255 28.85 4.37 -15.31
C HIS A 255 28.77 5.09 -16.66
N ASP A 256 27.94 4.58 -17.58
CA ASP A 256 27.86 5.05 -18.96
C ASP A 256 27.15 6.41 -19.08
N GLY A 257 27.92 7.48 -18.87
CA GLY A 257 27.77 8.69 -19.68
C GLY A 257 26.55 9.57 -19.41
N TYR A 258 25.89 9.47 -18.26
CA TYR A 258 24.84 10.43 -17.91
C TYR A 258 25.42 11.85 -17.93
N SER A 259 24.87 12.72 -18.79
CA SER A 259 25.35 14.09 -18.93
C SER A 259 24.20 15.05 -18.68
N TRP A 260 24.27 15.80 -17.59
CA TRP A 260 23.35 16.93 -17.36
C TRP A 260 23.58 18.06 -18.36
N TYR A 261 24.84 18.20 -18.79
CA TYR A 261 25.35 19.01 -19.90
C TYR A 261 26.61 18.32 -20.44
N ALA A 262 26.92 18.51 -21.73
CA ALA A 262 28.13 18.00 -22.34
C ALA A 262 29.38 18.37 -21.50
N HIS A 263 30.21 17.36 -21.17
CA HIS A 263 31.48 17.41 -20.41
C HIS A 263 31.44 17.21 -18.89
N GLN A 264 30.54 16.37 -18.38
CA GLN A 264 30.37 16.08 -16.96
C GLN A 264 30.73 14.64 -16.59
N GLY A 265 31.29 14.43 -15.38
CA GLY A 265 31.67 13.12 -14.87
C GLY A 265 30.59 12.57 -13.93
N THR A 266 30.12 11.35 -14.21
CA THR A 266 29.16 10.65 -13.35
C THR A 266 29.85 9.56 -12.57
N ASN A 267 29.67 9.57 -11.25
CA ASN A 267 30.10 8.49 -10.37
C ASN A 267 28.87 7.74 -9.87
N VAL A 268 29.03 6.44 -9.70
CA VAL A 268 28.01 5.57 -9.13
C VAL A 268 28.58 4.99 -7.83
N SER A 269 27.75 4.97 -6.80
CA SER A 269 28.00 4.25 -5.56
C SER A 269 26.92 3.19 -5.41
N ALA A 270 27.32 1.93 -5.54
CA ALA A 270 26.46 0.80 -5.28
C ALA A 270 26.67 0.25 -3.86
N ARG A 271 25.62 -0.30 -3.27
CA ARG A 271 25.70 -1.12 -2.04
C ARG A 271 24.91 -2.39 -2.24
N ILE A 272 25.39 -3.50 -1.69
CA ILE A 272 24.61 -4.75 -1.60
C ILE A 272 24.10 -4.90 -0.17
N LEU A 273 22.79 -5.05 -0.02
CA LEU A 273 22.11 -5.15 1.27
C LEU A 273 21.46 -6.53 1.41
N ASP A 274 21.93 -7.29 2.40
CA ASP A 274 21.36 -8.58 2.79
C ASP A 274 20.14 -8.36 3.71
N CYS A 275 18.96 -8.88 3.33
CA CYS A 275 17.68 -8.62 3.99
C CYS A 275 16.76 -9.86 4.06
N ASN A 276 15.90 -9.94 5.09
CA ASN A 276 14.85 -10.96 5.18
C ASN A 276 13.56 -10.52 4.47
N ILE A 277 13.64 -10.21 3.17
CA ILE A 277 12.59 -9.57 2.35
C ILE A 277 11.26 -10.37 2.33
N TRP A 278 11.34 -11.70 2.49
CA TRP A 278 10.20 -12.63 2.38
C TRP A 278 9.84 -13.34 3.68
N SER A 279 10.36 -12.87 4.81
CA SER A 279 9.92 -13.40 6.11
C SER A 279 8.70 -12.61 6.60
N ASP A 280 7.72 -13.30 7.18
CA ASP A 280 6.63 -12.71 8.00
C ASP A 280 7.16 -11.89 9.20
N SER A 281 8.48 -11.84 9.35
CA SER A 281 9.26 -11.30 10.43
C SER A 281 10.29 -10.31 9.90
N PHE A 282 9.89 -9.41 8.99
CA PHE A 282 10.73 -8.31 8.48
C PHE A 282 11.48 -7.57 9.60
N PHE A 283 10.90 -7.54 10.82
CA PHE A 283 11.46 -6.88 12.00
C PHE A 283 12.08 -7.82 13.05
N ALA A 284 11.88 -9.15 13.01
CA ALA A 284 12.12 -9.96 14.21
C ALA A 284 13.58 -10.38 14.42
N ASN A 285 14.42 -10.41 13.38
CA ASN A 285 15.72 -11.09 13.46
C ASN A 285 16.96 -10.22 13.23
N SER A 286 16.88 -8.89 13.22
CA SER A 286 18.10 -8.07 13.12
C SER A 286 18.03 -6.71 13.83
N PRO A 287 18.00 -6.68 15.18
CA PRO A 287 18.21 -5.43 15.95
C PRO A 287 19.56 -4.76 15.67
N GLU A 288 20.54 -5.53 15.19
CA GLU A 288 21.91 -5.11 14.89
C GLU A 288 22.01 -4.24 13.63
N PHE A 289 21.08 -4.37 12.67
CA PHE A 289 21.21 -3.73 11.35
C PHE A 289 20.85 -2.24 11.34
N TYR A 290 19.87 -1.81 12.14
CA TYR A 290 19.46 -0.40 12.21
C TYR A 290 20.26 0.44 13.22
N ARG A 291 21.04 -0.17 14.13
CA ARG A 291 21.87 0.58 15.08
C ARG A 291 23.09 1.26 14.46
N LYS A 292 23.56 0.83 13.30
CA LYS A 292 24.74 1.43 12.64
C LYS A 292 24.42 2.70 11.83
N ALA A 293 23.16 3.00 11.55
CA ALA A 293 22.78 4.17 10.78
C ALA A 293 22.76 5.48 11.60
N ASP A 294 22.80 5.39 12.94
CA ASP A 294 22.71 6.55 13.84
C ASP A 294 24.06 7.23 14.13
N GLU A 295 25.18 6.73 13.59
CA GLU A 295 26.53 7.29 13.84
C GLU A 295 27.05 8.23 12.74
N GLU A 296 26.29 8.48 11.66
CA GLU A 296 26.69 9.38 10.56
C GLU A 296 25.67 10.49 10.22
N PHE A 297 24.96 11.03 11.22
CA PHE A 297 24.21 12.28 11.10
C PHE A 297 24.85 13.43 11.88
#